data_AF-A3W6R0-F1
#
_entry.id   AF-A3W6R0-F1
#
_cell.length_a   1.000
_cell.length_b   1.000
_cell.length_c   1.000
_cell.angle_alpha   90.00
_cell.angle_beta   90.00
_cell.angle_gamma   90.00
#
_symmetry.space_group_name_H-M   'P 1'
#
loop_
_entity.id
_entity.type
_entity.pdbx_description
1 polymer ?
#
loop_
_entity_poly.entity_id
_entity_poly.type
_entity_poly.pdbx_seq_one_letter_code
_entity_poly.pdbx_strand_id
1 'polypeptide(L)'
;MVADERERPDVKRRRDRWQRHQGRIDPTRLVFIDETWVKTNMAPLRGWAPKGERLPGAAPFGHWKTSTFIAALRHDRIDAPWVFDGPVNGNIFRTYVERVLVPPSDPAMLW
;
A
#
# COMPACT_ATOMS: atom_id res chain seq x y z
N MET A 1 20.53 -11.25 4.74
CA MET A 1 20.83 -10.36 3.61
C MET A 1 20.22 -9.01 3.96
N VAL A 2 21.03 -7.98 4.17
CA VAL A 2 20.54 -6.63 4.50
C VAL A 2 20.55 -5.83 3.20
N ALA A 3 19.47 -5.10 2.91
CA ALA A 3 19.40 -4.25 1.73
C ALA A 3 20.37 -3.05 1.90
N ASP A 4 21.48 -3.06 1.16
CA ASP A 4 22.55 -2.05 1.25
C ASP A 4 22.28 -0.78 0.42
N GLU A 5 21.19 -0.77 -0.36
CA GLU A 5 20.81 0.38 -1.19
C GLU A 5 20.69 1.69 -0.41
N ARG A 6 20.29 1.59 0.87
CA ARG A 6 20.18 2.74 1.77
C ARG A 6 21.54 3.37 2.11
N GLU A 7 22.61 2.58 2.13
CA GLU A 7 23.97 3.05 2.44
C GLU A 7 24.70 3.61 1.21
N ARG A 8 24.16 3.41 0.00
CA ARG A 8 24.71 4.04 -1.21
C ARG A 8 24.84 5.57 -0.99
N PRO A 9 26.01 6.16 -1.28
CA PRO A 9 26.28 7.57 -0.96
C PRO A 9 25.26 8.56 -1.55
N ASP A 10 24.71 8.27 -2.73
CA ASP A 10 23.67 9.09 -3.37
C ASP A 10 22.32 8.98 -2.66
N VAL A 11 21.92 7.78 -2.24
CA VAL A 11 20.68 7.54 -1.50
C VAL A 11 20.77 8.16 -0.11
N LYS A 12 21.86 7.91 0.63
CA LYS A 12 22.09 8.49 1.96
C LYS A 12 22.04 10.02 1.93
N ARG A 13 22.76 10.64 0.99
CA ARG A 13 22.75 12.11 0.81
C ARG A 13 21.33 12.65 0.55
N ARG A 14 20.54 11.98 -0.31
CA ARG A 14 19.15 12.37 -0.60
C ARG A 14 18.26 12.26 0.65
N ARG A 15 18.42 11.18 1.43
CA ARG A 15 17.68 10.98 2.67
C ARG A 15 18.03 12.01 3.73
N ASP A 16 19.31 12.31 3.93
CA ASP A 16 19.75 13.34 4.88
C ASP A 16 19.20 14.72 4.50
N ARG A 17 19.23 15.06 3.20
CA ARG A 17 18.63 16.30 2.69
C ARG A 17 17.13 16.34 2.96
N TRP A 18 16.42 15.24 2.69
CA TRP A 18 14.99 15.15 2.94
C TRP A 18 14.66 15.30 4.44
N GLN A 19 15.39 14.61 5.32
CA GLN A 19 15.19 14.68 6.77
C GLN A 19 15.36 16.08 7.33
N ARG A 20 16.33 16.86 6.83
CA ARG A 20 16.50 18.27 7.23
C ARG A 20 15.41 19.19 6.67
N HIS A 21 14.77 18.80 5.57
CA HIS A 21 13.77 19.62 4.89
C HIS A 21 12.34 19.34 5.37
N GLN A 22 12.01 18.10 5.73
CA GLN A 22 10.62 17.68 6.00
C GLN A 22 9.92 18.54 7.06
N GLY A 23 10.63 19.00 8.10
CA GLY A 23 10.06 19.86 9.14
C GLY A 23 9.67 21.27 8.69
N ARG A 24 10.01 21.65 7.45
CA ARG A 24 9.60 22.92 6.84
C ARG A 24 8.29 22.81 6.05
N ILE A 25 7.74 21.59 5.91
CA ILE A 25 6.52 21.32 5.17
C ILE A 25 5.40 21.16 6.19
N ASP A 26 4.32 21.92 6.00
CA ASP A 26 3.08 21.72 6.75
C ASP A 26 2.51 20.31 6.46
N PRO A 27 2.41 19.42 7.47
CA PRO A 27 1.92 18.05 7.27
C PRO A 27 0.51 17.97 6.71
N THR A 28 -0.33 18.99 6.92
CA THR A 28 -1.71 19.03 6.41
C THR A 28 -1.77 19.12 4.87
N ARG A 29 -0.68 19.59 4.25
CA ARG A 29 -0.53 19.71 2.79
C ARG A 29 0.07 18.47 2.14
N LEU A 30 0.52 17.49 2.94
CA LEU A 30 1.12 16.26 2.44
C LEU A 30 0.05 15.20 2.17
N VAL A 31 0.27 14.46 1.09
CA VAL A 31 -0.50 13.27 0.73
C VAL A 31 0.52 12.17 0.45
N PHE A 32 0.57 11.17 1.32
CA PHE A 32 1.41 9.99 1.12
C PHE A 32 0.60 8.94 0.37
N ILE A 33 1.15 8.35 -0.67
CA ILE A 33 0.50 7.26 -1.40
C ILE A 33 1.35 6.03 -1.21
N ASP A 34 0.72 4.94 -0.82
CA ASP A 34 1.39 3.65 -0.70
C ASP A 34 0.51 2.54 -1.27
N GLU A 35 1.17 1.45 -1.63
CA GLU A 35 0.56 0.29 -2.26
C GLU A 35 0.91 -0.97 -1.46
N THR A 36 -0.07 -1.85 -1.28
CA THR A 36 0.17 -3.18 -0.74
C THR A 36 -0.61 -4.26 -1.49
N TRP A 37 -0.03 -5.45 -1.55
CA TRP A 37 -0.62 -6.62 -2.19
C TRP A 37 -1.26 -7.52 -1.14
N VAL A 38 -2.48 -7.95 -1.41
CA VAL A 38 -3.16 -8.98 -0.63
C VAL A 38 -3.30 -10.23 -1.48
N LYS A 39 -2.82 -11.36 -0.95
CA LYS A 39 -3.04 -12.68 -1.54
C LYS A 39 -4.22 -13.35 -0.86
N THR A 40 -5.10 -13.95 -1.65
CA THR A 40 -6.26 -14.69 -1.13
C THR A 40 -5.92 -16.09 -0.61
N ASN A 41 -4.65 -16.50 -0.63
CA ASN A 41 -4.18 -17.79 -0.12
C ASN A 41 -4.00 -17.83 1.40
N MET A 42 -4.98 -17.29 2.12
CA MET A 42 -5.00 -17.24 3.57
C MET A 42 -5.39 -18.59 4.17
N ALA A 43 -4.43 -19.51 4.22
CA ALA A 43 -4.53 -20.76 4.96
C ALA A 43 -3.57 -20.74 6.15
N PRO A 44 -3.95 -21.24 7.34
CA PRO A 44 -3.05 -21.35 8.48
C PRO A 44 -1.81 -22.19 8.10
N LEU A 45 -0.62 -21.60 8.23
CA LEU A 45 0.64 -22.32 7.96
C LEU A 45 0.98 -23.34 9.05
N ARG A 46 0.44 -23.13 10.24
CA ARG A 46 0.70 -23.93 11.45
C ARG A 46 -0.54 -23.94 12.33
N GLY A 47 -0.67 -24.96 13.14
CA GLY A 47 -1.63 -25.02 14.23
C GLY A 47 -1.20 -26.03 15.27
N TRP A 48 -1.98 -26.15 16.34
CA TRP A 48 -1.69 -27.00 17.48
C TRP A 48 -2.73 -28.10 17.62
N ALA A 49 -2.27 -29.32 17.91
CA ALA A 49 -3.10 -30.47 18.29
C ALA A 49 -2.38 -31.26 19.40
N PRO A 50 -3.12 -32.03 20.22
CA PRO A 50 -2.53 -32.95 21.18
C PRO A 50 -1.52 -33.90 20.53
N LYS A 51 -0.52 -34.34 21.31
CA LYS A 51 0.50 -35.26 20.82
C LYS A 51 -0.16 -36.58 20.39
N GLY A 52 0.02 -36.94 19.12
CA GLY A 52 -0.55 -38.15 18.52
C GLY A 52 -1.79 -37.91 17.67
N GLU A 53 -2.34 -36.69 17.68
CA GLU A 53 -3.51 -36.33 16.90
C GLU A 53 -3.15 -35.52 15.66
N ARG A 54 -3.90 -35.73 14.56
CA ARG A 54 -3.80 -34.89 13.37
C ARG A 54 -4.64 -33.63 13.57
N LEU A 55 -4.12 -32.49 13.13
CA LEU A 55 -4.88 -31.24 13.04
C LEU A 55 -5.60 -31.18 11.68
N PRO A 56 -6.95 -31.19 11.63
CA PRO A 56 -7.67 -30.92 10.40
C PRO A 56 -7.50 -29.44 10.02
N GLY A 57 -7.12 -29.17 8.77
CA GLY A 57 -7.00 -27.82 8.23
C GLY A 57 -7.88 -27.64 7.00
N ALA A 58 -8.54 -26.50 6.90
CA ALA A 58 -9.25 -26.08 5.69
C ALA A 58 -8.46 -24.95 5.03
N ALA A 59 -8.36 -25.01 3.70
CA ALA A 59 -7.81 -23.95 2.88
C ALA A 59 -8.79 -23.64 1.75
N PRO A 60 -8.87 -22.38 1.26
CA PRO A 60 -9.69 -22.08 0.10
C PRO A 60 -9.25 -22.94 -1.10
N PHE A 61 -10.20 -23.50 -1.85
CA PHE A 61 -9.92 -24.27 -3.06
C PHE A 61 -10.18 -23.39 -4.30
N GLY A 62 -9.19 -23.18 -5.17
CA GLY A 62 -9.36 -22.42 -6.41
C GLY A 62 -8.14 -21.63 -6.87
N HIS A 63 -8.35 -20.74 -7.85
CA HIS A 63 -7.32 -19.84 -8.38
C HIS A 63 -7.03 -18.71 -7.40
N TRP A 64 -5.80 -18.68 -6.87
CA TRP A 64 -5.31 -17.61 -6.03
C TRP A 64 -5.23 -16.31 -6.81
N LYS A 65 -5.80 -15.24 -6.24
CA LYS A 65 -5.70 -13.89 -6.79
C LYS A 65 -4.79 -13.06 -5.90
N THR A 66 -3.98 -12.26 -6.57
CA THR A 66 -3.20 -11.20 -5.93
C THR A 66 -3.88 -9.90 -6.31
N SER A 67 -4.50 -9.26 -5.34
CA SER A 67 -5.15 -7.96 -5.51
C SER A 67 -4.25 -6.90 -4.91
N THR A 68 -4.10 -5.76 -5.58
CA THR A 68 -3.48 -4.59 -4.97
C THR A 68 -4.52 -3.74 -4.30
N PHE A 69 -4.12 -3.21 -3.16
CA PHE A 69 -4.71 -2.08 -2.50
C PHE A 69 -3.76 -0.88 -2.61
N ILE A 70 -4.27 0.25 -3.14
CA ILE A 70 -3.58 1.53 -3.12
C ILE A 70 -4.46 2.55 -2.38
N ALA A 71 -3.85 3.40 -1.56
CA ALA A 71 -4.56 4.45 -0.86
C ALA A 71 -3.65 5.65 -0.59
N ALA A 72 -4.29 6.78 -0.31
CA ALA A 72 -3.63 7.98 0.20
C ALA A 72 -3.75 8.06 1.72
N LEU A 73 -2.70 8.53 2.39
CA LEU A 73 -2.69 8.90 3.80
C LEU A 73 -2.49 10.41 3.89
N ARG A 74 -3.46 11.08 4.51
CA ARG A 74 -3.41 12.48 4.91
C ARG A 74 -3.18 12.54 6.43
N HIS A 75 -2.89 13.72 6.95
CA HIS A 75 -2.64 13.93 8.38
C HIS A 75 -3.79 13.49 9.30
N ASP A 76 -5.03 13.46 8.78
CA ASP A 76 -6.28 13.23 9.52
C ASP A 76 -7.00 11.92 9.15
N ARG A 77 -6.66 11.31 8.01
CA ARG A 77 -7.42 10.16 7.47
C ARG A 77 -6.65 9.36 6.42
N ILE A 78 -7.13 8.13 6.19
CA ILE A 78 -6.90 7.39 4.95
C ILE A 78 -7.93 7.88 3.92
N ASP A 79 -7.50 8.14 2.70
CA ASP A 79 -8.28 8.72 1.62
C ASP A 79 -8.08 7.93 0.31
N ALA A 80 -9.00 8.08 -0.63
CA ALA A 80 -8.93 7.49 -1.96
C ALA A 80 -8.55 5.99 -2.02
N PRO A 81 -9.16 5.07 -1.24
CA PRO A 81 -8.82 3.65 -1.32
C PRO A 81 -9.27 3.04 -2.65
N TRP A 82 -8.42 2.23 -3.27
CA TRP A 82 -8.77 1.46 -4.47
C TRP A 82 -8.18 0.05 -4.44
N VAL A 83 -9.02 -0.95 -4.77
CA VAL A 83 -8.63 -2.36 -4.91
C VAL A 83 -8.80 -2.80 -6.35
N PHE A 84 -7.78 -3.47 -6.90
CA PHE A 84 -7.84 -4.05 -8.24
C PHE A 84 -7.00 -5.34 -8.35
N ASP A 85 -7.25 -6.15 -9.36
CA ASP A 85 -6.53 -7.39 -9.60
C ASP A 85 -5.25 -7.15 -10.44
N GLY A 86 -4.12 -7.74 -10.01
CA GLY A 86 -2.84 -7.70 -10.74
C GLY A 86 -1.99 -6.45 -10.52
N PRO A 87 -0.71 -6.45 -10.99
CA PRO A 87 0.34 -5.45 -10.71
C PRO A 87 -0.04 -4.01 -11.04
N VAL A 88 0.28 -3.03 -10.16
CA VAL A 88 0.21 -1.62 -10.53
C VAL A 88 1.17 -1.35 -11.68
N ASN A 89 0.73 -0.50 -12.61
CA ASN A 89 1.57 0.01 -13.68
C ASN A 89 1.27 1.51 -13.90
N GLY A 90 2.00 2.16 -14.79
CA GLY A 90 1.85 3.60 -15.03
C GLY A 90 0.44 4.03 -15.44
N ASN A 91 -0.30 3.21 -16.20
CA ASN A 91 -1.67 3.53 -16.62
C ASN A 91 -2.66 3.40 -15.47
N ILE A 92 -2.53 2.34 -14.66
CA ILE A 92 -3.35 2.14 -13.46
C ILE A 92 -3.08 3.27 -12.47
N PHE A 93 -1.82 3.60 -12.21
CA PHE A 93 -1.46 4.70 -11.30
C PHE A 93 -1.97 6.05 -11.80
N ARG A 94 -1.88 6.34 -13.10
CA ARG A 94 -2.48 7.56 -13.68
C ARG A 94 -3.99 7.59 -13.44
N THR A 95 -4.68 6.49 -13.73
CA THR A 95 -6.13 6.39 -13.51
C THR A 95 -6.49 6.61 -12.05
N TYR A 96 -5.71 6.02 -11.13
CA TYR A 96 -5.85 6.26 -9.70
C TYR A 96 -5.77 7.74 -9.35
N VAL A 97 -4.73 8.44 -9.84
CA VAL A 97 -4.56 9.88 -9.57
C VAL A 97 -5.73 10.70 -10.14
N GLU A 98 -6.11 10.47 -11.39
CA GLU A 98 -7.09 11.27 -12.12
C GLU A 98 -8.54 10.99 -11.73
N ARG A 99 -8.86 9.77 -11.27
CA ARG A 99 -10.25 9.33 -11.06
C ARG A 99 -10.57 9.05 -9.60
N VAL A 100 -9.58 8.70 -8.79
CA VAL A 100 -9.79 8.27 -7.39
C VAL A 100 -9.22 9.28 -6.41
N LEU A 101 -7.97 9.71 -6.61
CA LEU A 101 -7.27 10.60 -5.67
C LEU A 101 -7.72 12.06 -5.79
N VAL A 102 -7.85 12.54 -7.02
CA VAL A 102 -8.33 13.88 -7.33
C VAL A 102 -9.57 13.69 -8.20
N PRO A 103 -10.68 13.19 -7.63
CA PRO A 103 -11.88 12.97 -8.42
C PRO A 103 -12.27 14.27 -9.11
N PRO A 104 -12.77 14.22 -10.36
CA PRO A 104 -13.29 15.41 -11.03
C PRO A 104 -14.22 16.13 -10.08
N SER A 105 -13.96 17.42 -9.85
CA SER A 105 -14.74 18.26 -8.94
C SER A 105 -16.23 18.03 -9.18
N ASP A 106 -16.94 17.60 -8.15
CA ASP A 106 -18.39 17.62 -8.16
C ASP A 106 -18.84 19.06 -8.47
N PRO A 107 -19.64 19.31 -9.52
CA PRO A 107 -20.17 20.65 -9.81
C PRO A 107 -20.89 21.30 -8.61
N ALA A 108 -21.28 20.52 -7.60
CA ALA A 108 -21.92 21.00 -6.37
C ALA A 108 -20.95 21.62 -5.33
N MET A 109 -19.63 21.59 -5.56
CA MET A 109 -18.62 22.19 -4.66
C MET A 109 -17.92 23.41 -5.27
N LEU A 110 -18.62 24.16 -6.11
CA LEU A 110 -18.33 25.59 -6.30
C LEU A 110 -19.41 26.37 -5.56
N TRP A 111 -18.99 27.38 -4.78
CA TRP A 111 -19.71 28.24 -3.82
C TRP A 111 -19.63 27.79 -2.36
#